data_AF-A0A016UE66-F1
#
_entry.id   AF-A0A016UE66-F1
#
_cell.length_a   1.000
_cell.length_b   1.000
_cell.length_c   1.000
_cell.angle_alpha   90.00
_cell.angle_beta   90.00
_cell.angle_gamma   90.00
#
_symmetry.space_group_name_H-M   'P 1'
#
loop_
_entity.id
_entity.type
_entity.pdbx_description
1 polymer ?
#
loop_
_entity_poly.entity_id
_entity_poly.type
_entity_poly.pdbx_seq_one_letter_code
_entity_poly.pdbx_strand_id
1 'polypeptide(L)'
;MALLLLVAVVVAYVLFSFRRQIVELYRLNRRCTATLEKVPGPSCLPIIGLAHHFKWDNLDIRFQRILESNANITKPNQYDIISEWIGTGLLTSTNQKWFHRRKMLTPTFHFNILQGYHDIFARQGEVLVDLIAKEEGVFDLFPYIKRCALDIICETAMGTSINAQKGANNEYVRAVERLSAIIWDYESQHGFGPRRLLETNLLECLNDWSDILDRRSCCDIIYFDFAKAFDRVRVNTSSSSVLQARSGVPQGGVLSPILFLLFTSEVLELMQRNEVRCMQYADDVKIY
;
A
#
# COMPACT_ATOMS: atom_id res chain seq x y z
N MET A 1 27.40 8.16 -38.64
CA MET A 1 26.65 9.15 -39.45
C MET A 1 25.31 8.62 -39.96
N ALA A 2 25.27 7.52 -40.71
CA ALA A 2 24.02 6.97 -41.25
C ALA A 2 22.96 6.58 -40.19
N LEU A 3 23.37 5.97 -39.07
CA LEU A 3 22.46 5.60 -37.97
C LEU A 3 21.83 6.82 -37.30
N LEU A 4 22.58 7.90 -37.11
CA LEU A 4 22.09 9.15 -36.51
C LEU A 4 21.06 9.83 -37.40
N LEU A 5 21.30 9.83 -38.72
CA LEU A 5 20.35 10.33 -39.71
C LEU A 5 19.07 9.50 -39.73
N LEU A 6 19.18 8.16 -39.69
CA LEU A 6 18.02 7.28 -39.63
C LEU A 6 17.18 7.54 -38.37
N VAL A 7 17.83 7.64 -37.20
CA VAL A 7 17.14 7.94 -35.94
C VAL A 7 16.46 9.30 -36.01
N ALA A 8 17.13 10.33 -36.55
CA ALA A 8 16.54 11.66 -36.69
C ALA A 8 15.31 11.65 -37.61
N VAL A 9 15.35 10.92 -38.72
CA VAL A 9 14.22 10.78 -39.65
C VAL A 9 13.06 10.03 -38.99
N VAL A 10 13.32 8.94 -38.28
CA VAL A 10 12.29 8.18 -37.55
C VAL A 10 11.66 9.04 -36.46
N VAL A 11 12.46 9.76 -35.66
CA VAL A 11 11.96 10.67 -34.63
C VAL A 11 11.12 11.78 -35.26
N ALA A 12 11.58 12.40 -36.35
CA ALA A 12 10.82 13.43 -37.05
C ALA A 12 9.49 12.88 -37.60
N TYR A 13 9.50 11.67 -38.18
CA TYR A 13 8.30 11.01 -38.66
C TYR A 13 7.30 10.70 -37.54
N VAL A 14 7.77 10.20 -36.40
CA VAL A 14 6.93 9.93 -35.23
C VAL A 14 6.36 11.23 -34.66
N LEU A 15 7.19 12.25 -34.47
CA LEU A 15 6.73 13.56 -33.99
C LEU A 15 5.68 14.16 -34.92
N PHE A 16 5.85 14.03 -36.23
CA PHE A 16 4.90 14.53 -37.22
C PHE A 16 3.61 13.71 -37.27
N SER A 17 3.71 12.38 -37.26
CA SER A 17 2.57 11.46 -37.34
C SER A 17 1.68 11.54 -36.10
N PHE A 18 2.29 11.65 -34.92
CA PHE A 18 1.59 11.68 -33.63
C PHE A 18 1.42 13.11 -33.06
N ARG A 19 1.66 14.16 -33.87
CA ARG A 19 1.66 15.57 -33.42
C ARG A 19 0.41 15.99 -32.64
N ARG A 20 -0.78 15.51 -33.04
CA ARG A 20 -2.04 15.84 -32.37
C ARG A 20 -2.11 15.21 -30.97
N GLN A 21 -1.79 13.92 -30.87
CA GLN A 21 -1.74 13.19 -29.59
C GLN A 21 -0.65 13.75 -28.67
N ILE A 22 0.50 14.15 -29.21
CA ILE A 22 1.58 14.78 -28.43
C ILE A 22 1.13 16.13 -27.87
N VAL A 23 0.42 16.95 -28.65
CA VAL A 23 -0.13 18.23 -28.19
C VAL A 23 -1.22 18.03 -27.14
N GLU A 24 -2.08 17.02 -27.29
CA GLU A 24 -3.08 16.66 -26.28
C GLU A 24 -2.42 16.16 -24.98
N LEU A 25 -1.44 15.27 -25.08
CA LEU A 25 -0.65 14.79 -23.95
C LEU A 25 0.06 15.93 -23.22
N TYR A 26 0.65 16.88 -23.97
CA TYR A 26 1.28 18.07 -23.41
C TYR A 26 0.26 18.96 -22.68
N ARG A 27 -0.92 19.17 -23.25
CA ARG A 27 -1.99 19.97 -22.61
C ARG A 27 -2.52 19.30 -21.34
N LEU A 28 -2.72 17.99 -21.39
CA LEU A 28 -3.16 17.19 -20.24
C LEU A 28 -2.12 17.22 -19.12
N ASN A 29 -0.86 16.90 -19.44
CA ASN A 29 0.23 16.95 -18.48
C ASN A 29 0.38 18.34 -17.88
N ARG A 30 0.30 19.42 -18.67
CA ARG A 30 0.38 20.79 -18.14
C ARG A 30 -0.73 21.10 -17.12
N ARG A 31 -1.95 20.60 -17.35
CA ARG A 31 -3.05 20.72 -16.37
C ARG A 31 -2.76 19.92 -15.11
N CYS A 32 -2.34 18.66 -15.25
CA CYS A 32 -1.97 17.82 -14.11
C CYS A 32 -0.81 18.42 -13.31
N THR A 33 0.25 18.92 -13.97
CA THR A 33 1.42 19.54 -13.33
C THR A 33 1.05 20.83 -12.61
N ALA A 34 0.17 21.68 -13.15
CA ALA A 34 -0.29 22.88 -12.46
C ALA A 34 -1.06 22.58 -11.15
N THR A 35 -1.75 21.43 -11.09
CA THR A 35 -2.41 20.95 -9.87
C THR A 35 -1.40 20.26 -8.92
N LEU A 36 -0.46 19.48 -9.46
CA LEU A 36 0.56 18.74 -8.70
C LEU A 36 1.70 19.63 -8.16
N GLU A 37 2.01 20.78 -8.78
CA GLU A 37 2.99 21.76 -8.28
C GLU A 37 2.59 22.36 -6.92
N LYS A 38 1.31 22.26 -6.55
CA LYS A 38 0.82 22.61 -5.21
C LYS A 38 1.23 21.59 -4.15
N VAL A 39 1.70 20.41 -4.55
CA VAL A 39 2.22 19.35 -3.68
C VAL A 39 3.76 19.39 -3.76
N PRO A 40 4.47 19.48 -2.62
CA PRO A 40 5.94 19.55 -2.64
C PRO A 40 6.55 18.30 -3.28
N GLY A 41 7.32 18.47 -4.37
CA GLY A 41 7.94 17.38 -5.11
C GLY A 41 8.95 17.87 -6.16
N PRO A 42 9.77 16.96 -6.74
CA PRO A 42 10.74 17.30 -7.77
C PRO A 42 10.07 17.78 -9.06
N SER A 43 10.73 18.70 -9.76
CA SER A 43 10.20 19.32 -10.98
C SER A 43 9.92 18.29 -12.08
N CYS A 44 8.71 18.34 -12.63
CA CYS A 44 8.20 17.39 -13.60
C CYS A 44 8.32 17.94 -15.03
N LEU A 45 8.86 17.16 -15.99
CA LEU A 45 8.94 17.64 -17.38
C LEU A 45 7.60 17.44 -18.13
N PRO A 46 7.20 18.37 -19.02
CA PRO A 46 5.83 18.39 -19.56
C PRO A 46 5.40 17.17 -20.40
N ILE A 47 6.33 16.43 -21.00
CA ILE A 47 6.01 15.29 -21.87
C ILE A 47 6.39 13.96 -21.22
N ILE A 48 7.55 13.92 -20.57
CA ILE A 48 8.13 12.70 -20.00
C ILE A 48 7.96 12.59 -18.49
N GLY A 49 7.31 13.57 -17.86
CA GLY A 49 7.05 13.59 -16.44
C GLY A 49 8.32 13.46 -15.60
N LEU A 50 8.24 12.65 -14.54
CA LEU A 50 9.39 12.26 -13.71
C LEU A 50 10.29 11.21 -14.38
N ALA A 51 9.95 10.66 -15.55
CA ALA A 51 10.72 9.58 -16.16
C ALA A 51 12.19 9.96 -16.41
N HIS A 52 12.49 11.25 -16.59
CA HIS A 52 13.88 11.73 -16.70
C HIS A 52 14.69 11.58 -15.39
N HIS A 53 14.06 11.65 -14.22
CA HIS A 53 14.69 11.31 -12.94
C HIS A 53 14.98 9.80 -12.81
N PHE A 54 14.22 8.96 -13.52
CA PHE A 54 14.35 7.50 -13.48
C PHE A 54 15.29 6.94 -14.55
N LYS A 55 15.38 7.59 -15.72
CA LYS A 55 16.02 7.01 -16.91
C LYS A 55 17.52 7.30 -17.04
N TRP A 56 18.07 8.24 -16.26
CA TRP A 56 19.46 8.69 -16.44
C TRP A 56 20.32 8.77 -15.17
N ASP A 57 19.86 8.31 -13.99
CA ASP A 57 20.72 8.28 -12.80
C ASP A 57 20.23 7.31 -11.70
N ASN A 58 21.10 6.37 -11.32
CA ASN A 58 21.42 6.07 -9.92
C ASN A 58 20.24 5.72 -8.99
N LEU A 59 19.18 5.08 -9.48
CA LEU A 59 18.12 4.57 -8.61
C LEU A 59 18.72 3.54 -7.62
N ASP A 60 19.58 2.66 -8.13
CA ASP A 60 20.33 1.68 -7.35
C ASP A 60 21.22 2.34 -6.29
N ILE A 61 21.98 3.39 -6.65
CA ILE A 61 22.86 4.10 -5.71
C ILE A 61 22.06 4.85 -4.64
N ARG A 62 20.89 5.40 -4.97
CA ARG A 62 20.02 6.09 -4.00
C ARG A 62 19.40 5.10 -3.01
N PHE A 63 18.88 3.96 -3.49
CA PHE A 63 18.39 2.91 -2.60
C PHE A 63 19.51 2.28 -1.78
N GLN A 64 20.68 2.03 -2.38
CA GLN A 64 21.86 1.53 -1.69
C GLN A 64 22.26 2.45 -0.53
N ARG A 65 22.36 3.77 -0.75
CA ARG A 65 22.64 4.74 0.32
C ARG A 65 21.61 4.71 1.46
N ILE A 66 20.35 4.43 1.15
CA ILE A 66 19.29 4.33 2.16
C ILE A 66 19.38 2.99 2.91
N LEU A 67 19.58 1.87 2.19
CA LEU A 67 19.61 0.52 2.75
C LEU A 67 20.89 0.21 3.53
N GLU A 68 22.03 0.80 3.14
CA GLU A 68 23.32 0.70 3.85
C GLU A 68 23.44 1.72 4.99
N SER A 69 22.54 2.70 5.08
CA SER A 69 22.57 3.70 6.14
C SER A 69 22.26 3.07 7.49
N ASN A 70 23.21 3.17 8.41
CA ASN A 70 23.01 2.82 9.82
C ASN A 70 22.21 3.88 10.60
N ALA A 71 21.87 5.01 9.97
CA ALA A 71 21.06 6.07 10.58
C ALA A 71 19.56 5.88 10.30
N ASN A 72 19.19 5.37 9.12
CA ASN A 72 17.80 5.26 8.67
C ASN A 72 17.19 3.89 9.00
N ILE A 73 17.28 3.47 10.27
CA ILE A 73 16.84 2.15 10.72
C ILE A 73 15.44 2.15 11.33
N THR A 74 14.86 3.33 11.55
CA THR A 74 13.51 3.49 12.10
C THR A 74 12.46 3.05 11.09
N LYS A 75 11.59 2.12 11.50
CA LYS A 75 10.50 1.63 10.65
C LYS A 75 9.41 2.68 10.52
N PRO A 76 8.74 2.74 9.36
CA PRO A 76 7.64 3.67 9.18
C PRO A 76 6.40 3.16 9.93
N ASN A 77 5.40 4.02 10.11
CA ASN A 77 4.22 3.76 10.95
C ASN A 77 3.35 2.59 10.48
N GLN A 78 3.51 2.11 9.24
CA GLN A 78 2.90 0.88 8.73
C GLN A 78 3.24 -0.34 9.61
N TYR A 79 4.40 -0.33 10.29
CA TYR A 79 4.80 -1.43 11.17
C TYR A 79 4.10 -1.39 12.54
N ASP A 80 3.34 -0.34 12.87
CA ASP A 80 2.69 -0.19 14.17
C ASP A 80 1.62 -1.27 14.38
N ILE A 81 0.82 -1.58 13.35
CA ILE A 81 -0.17 -2.67 13.43
C ILE A 81 0.49 -4.04 13.64
N ILE A 82 1.64 -4.27 13.01
CA ILE A 82 2.42 -5.50 13.19
C ILE A 82 2.97 -5.58 14.61
N SER A 83 3.32 -4.44 15.21
CA SER A 83 3.84 -4.37 16.57
C SER A 83 2.82 -4.78 17.65
N GLU A 84 1.51 -4.67 17.39
CA GLU A 84 0.48 -5.19 18.29
C GLU A 84 0.48 -6.72 18.38
N TRP A 85 0.84 -7.40 17.28
CA TRP A 85 0.90 -8.85 17.22
C TRP A 85 2.23 -9.40 17.74
N ILE A 86 3.36 -8.97 17.17
CA ILE A 86 4.69 -9.55 17.47
C ILE A 86 5.50 -8.71 18.46
N GLY A 87 4.91 -7.66 19.01
CA GLY A 87 5.56 -6.74 19.94
C GLY A 87 6.68 -5.93 19.27
N THR A 88 7.57 -5.41 20.12
CA THR A 88 8.74 -4.62 19.71
C THR A 88 9.95 -5.51 19.41
N GLY A 89 9.75 -6.48 18.49
CA GLY A 89 10.65 -7.52 17.96
C GLY A 89 11.87 -7.01 17.15
N LEU A 90 12.64 -7.92 16.54
CA LEU A 90 13.71 -7.54 15.60
C LEU A 90 13.15 -6.74 14.40
N LEU A 91 11.94 -7.08 13.95
CA LEU A 91 11.29 -6.44 12.80
C LEU A 91 10.85 -5.00 13.08
N THR A 92 10.35 -4.73 14.29
CA THR A 92 9.65 -3.48 14.64
C THR A 92 10.45 -2.56 15.58
N SER A 93 11.48 -3.08 16.26
CA SER A 93 12.34 -2.24 17.12
C SER A 93 13.28 -1.35 16.32
N THR A 94 13.77 -0.28 16.97
CA THR A 94 14.67 0.72 16.39
C THR A 94 15.89 0.95 17.29
N ASN A 95 16.90 1.67 16.79
CA ASN A 95 18.05 2.16 17.55
C ASN A 95 18.80 1.04 18.33
N GLN A 96 19.20 1.34 19.57
CA GLN A 96 19.97 0.42 20.41
C GLN A 96 19.25 -0.91 20.66
N LYS A 97 17.92 -0.88 20.79
CA LYS A 97 17.12 -2.09 21.02
C LYS A 97 17.19 -3.04 19.82
N TRP A 98 17.10 -2.50 18.61
CA TRP A 98 17.29 -3.27 17.38
C TRP A 98 18.72 -3.80 17.28
N PHE A 99 19.72 -2.96 17.53
CA PHE A 99 21.13 -3.35 17.42
C PHE A 99 21.48 -4.50 18.38
N HIS A 100 21.06 -4.40 19.64
CA HIS A 100 21.28 -5.43 20.65
C HIS A 100 20.63 -6.77 20.23
N ARG A 101 19.37 -6.74 19.78
CA ARG A 101 18.66 -7.94 19.33
C ARG A 101 19.28 -8.56 18.07
N ARG A 102 19.69 -7.74 17.11
CA ARG A 102 20.37 -8.21 15.90
C ARG A 102 21.70 -8.86 16.24
N LYS A 103 22.50 -8.24 17.12
CA LYS A 103 23.78 -8.80 17.58
C LYS A 103 23.60 -10.16 18.27
N MET A 104 22.55 -10.31 19.06
CA MET A 104 22.21 -11.56 19.74
C MET A 104 21.74 -12.67 18.78
N LEU A 105 20.94 -12.33 17.76
CA LEU A 105 20.34 -13.31 16.84
C LEU A 105 21.24 -13.67 15.65
N THR A 106 22.11 -12.77 15.18
CA THR A 106 22.94 -13.02 13.98
C THR A 106 23.75 -14.34 14.05
N PRO A 107 24.35 -14.72 15.20
CA PRO A 107 25.08 -15.98 15.30
C PRO A 107 24.23 -17.23 15.03
N THR A 108 22.92 -17.22 15.31
CA THR A 108 22.04 -18.39 15.10
C THR A 108 21.79 -18.69 13.62
N PHE A 109 22.09 -17.73 12.73
CA PHE A 109 21.97 -17.87 11.28
C PHE A 109 23.35 -18.01 10.61
N HIS A 110 24.40 -18.29 11.38
CA HIS A 110 25.72 -18.56 10.81
C HIS A 110 25.71 -19.87 10.02
N PHE A 111 26.42 -19.91 8.89
CA PHE A 111 26.41 -21.04 7.95
C PHE A 111 26.65 -22.41 8.62
N ASN A 112 27.59 -22.49 9.57
CA ASN A 112 27.89 -23.72 10.31
C ASN A 112 26.67 -24.30 11.06
N ILE A 113 25.76 -23.44 11.54
CA ILE A 113 24.53 -23.87 12.20
C ILE A 113 23.52 -24.32 11.13
N LEU A 114 23.39 -23.56 10.04
CA LEU A 114 22.46 -23.86 8.95
C LEU A 114 22.78 -25.20 8.26
N GLN A 115 24.06 -25.57 8.15
CA GLN A 115 24.47 -26.89 7.64
C GLN A 115 23.93 -28.05 8.50
N GLY A 116 23.69 -27.82 9.80
CA GLY A 116 23.07 -28.82 10.67
C GLY A 116 21.59 -29.07 10.38
N TYR A 117 20.94 -28.28 9.51
CA TYR A 117 19.51 -28.36 9.24
C TYR A 117 19.15 -29.14 7.98
N HIS A 118 20.12 -29.64 7.21
CA HIS A 118 19.86 -30.37 5.96
C HIS A 118 18.95 -31.58 6.16
N ASP A 119 19.13 -32.34 7.24
CA ASP A 119 18.29 -33.50 7.55
C ASP A 119 16.83 -33.11 7.85
N ILE A 120 16.63 -31.95 8.49
CA ILE A 120 15.30 -31.41 8.77
C ILE A 120 14.63 -30.99 7.47
N PHE A 121 15.34 -30.27 6.59
CA PHE A 121 14.82 -29.86 5.29
C PHE A 121 14.45 -31.07 4.43
N ALA A 122 15.31 -32.10 4.38
CA ALA A 122 15.04 -33.32 3.64
C ALA A 122 13.79 -34.02 4.18
N ARG A 123 13.71 -34.25 5.49
CA ARG A 123 12.56 -34.93 6.10
C ARG A 123 11.24 -34.17 5.91
N GLN A 124 11.24 -32.84 6.07
CA GLN A 124 10.03 -32.04 5.85
C GLN A 124 9.67 -31.94 4.37
N GLY A 125 10.66 -31.99 3.48
CA GLY A 125 10.49 -32.07 2.03
C GLY A 125 9.82 -33.37 1.60
N GLU A 126 10.24 -34.52 2.14
CA GLU A 126 9.57 -35.81 1.86
C GLU A 126 8.09 -35.78 2.28
N VAL A 127 7.78 -35.24 3.46
CA VAL A 127 6.38 -35.09 3.92
C VAL A 127 5.57 -34.20 2.96
N LEU A 128 6.18 -33.12 2.47
CA LEU A 128 5.54 -32.22 1.51
C LEU A 128 5.23 -32.94 0.19
N VAL A 129 6.21 -33.69 -0.35
CA VAL A 129 6.07 -34.47 -1.58
C VAL A 129 4.99 -35.54 -1.44
N ASP A 130 4.96 -36.27 -0.33
CA ASP A 130 3.95 -37.30 -0.03
C ASP A 130 2.53 -36.73 0.04
N LEU A 131 2.36 -35.49 0.50
CA LEU A 131 1.08 -34.81 0.55
C LEU A 131 0.64 -34.33 -0.82
N ILE A 132 1.55 -33.71 -1.57
CA ILE A 132 1.29 -33.22 -2.93
C ILE A 132 0.99 -34.37 -3.90
N ALA A 133 1.64 -35.52 -3.73
CA ALA A 133 1.43 -36.69 -4.58
C ALA A 133 -0.01 -37.25 -4.51
N LYS A 134 -0.81 -36.83 -3.52
CA LYS A 134 -2.22 -37.22 -3.36
C LYS A 134 -3.19 -36.29 -4.09
N GLU A 135 -2.71 -35.14 -4.55
CA GLU A 135 -3.54 -34.19 -5.30
C GLU A 135 -3.68 -34.63 -6.76
N GLU A 136 -4.89 -34.47 -7.31
CA GLU A 136 -5.19 -34.78 -8.70
C GLU A 136 -5.42 -33.48 -9.49
N GLY A 137 -4.78 -33.38 -10.66
CA GLY A 137 -4.97 -32.24 -11.57
C GLY A 137 -4.26 -30.96 -11.14
N VAL A 138 -4.84 -29.81 -11.46
CA VAL A 138 -4.28 -28.49 -11.14
C VAL A 138 -4.81 -28.04 -9.78
N PHE A 139 -3.90 -27.78 -8.84
CA PHE A 139 -4.22 -27.35 -7.48
C PHE A 139 -3.29 -26.21 -7.03
N ASP A 140 -3.65 -25.53 -5.94
CA ASP A 140 -2.84 -24.48 -5.34
C ASP A 140 -1.77 -25.08 -4.41
N LEU A 141 -0.49 -24.86 -4.75
CA LEU A 141 0.65 -25.35 -3.99
C LEU A 141 0.96 -24.49 -2.74
N PHE A 142 0.48 -23.25 -2.70
CA PHE A 142 0.86 -22.27 -1.68
C PHE A 142 0.51 -22.70 -0.23
N PRO A 143 -0.67 -23.30 0.06
CA PRO A 143 -1.01 -23.78 1.39
C PRO A 143 -0.08 -24.89 1.90
N TYR A 144 0.39 -25.76 1.00
CA TYR A 144 1.32 -26.84 1.32
C TYR A 144 2.71 -26.29 1.69
N ILE A 145 3.22 -25.36 0.88
CA ILE A 145 4.52 -24.72 1.13
C ILE A 145 4.52 -23.96 2.47
N LYS A 146 3.46 -23.20 2.78
CA LYS A 146 3.36 -22.46 4.05
C LYS A 146 3.52 -23.38 5.28
N ARG A 147 2.85 -24.54 5.25
CA ARG A 147 2.89 -25.52 6.35
C ARG A 147 4.25 -26.19 6.45
N CYS A 148 4.87 -26.52 5.32
CA CYS A 148 6.23 -27.06 5.28
C CYS A 148 7.24 -26.06 5.84
N ALA A 149 7.20 -24.80 5.39
CA ALA A 149 8.07 -23.75 5.90
C ALA A 149 7.90 -23.53 7.41
N LEU A 150 6.66 -23.62 7.90
CA LEU A 150 6.37 -23.50 9.33
C LEU A 150 6.96 -24.67 10.15
N ASP A 151 6.81 -25.91 9.69
CA ASP A 151 7.43 -27.07 10.36
C ASP A 151 8.95 -26.98 10.35
N ILE A 152 9.55 -26.54 9.23
CA ILE A 152 10.99 -26.32 9.11
C ILE A 152 11.48 -25.28 10.11
N ILE A 153 10.86 -24.10 10.20
CA ILE A 153 11.34 -23.04 11.10
C ILE A 153 11.13 -23.41 12.58
N CYS A 154 10.05 -24.10 12.92
CA CYS A 154 9.82 -24.58 14.28
C CYS A 154 10.85 -25.63 14.70
N GLU A 155 11.23 -26.55 13.81
CA GLU A 155 12.22 -27.57 14.14
C GLU A 155 13.65 -27.02 14.14
N THR A 156 14.00 -26.14 13.20
CA THR A 156 15.35 -25.57 13.09
C THR A 156 15.62 -24.49 14.14
N ALA A 157 14.72 -23.51 14.29
CA ALA A 157 14.95 -22.35 15.15
C ALA A 157 14.36 -22.52 16.56
N MET A 158 13.26 -23.25 16.71
CA MET A 158 12.58 -23.43 18.01
C MET A 158 12.84 -24.81 18.64
N GLY A 159 13.48 -25.73 17.92
CA GLY A 159 13.80 -27.07 18.41
C GLY A 159 12.58 -27.94 18.69
N THR A 160 11.43 -27.63 18.08
CA THR A 160 10.16 -28.34 18.33
C THR A 160 9.43 -28.69 17.04
N SER A 161 8.81 -29.88 17.02
CA SER A 161 8.01 -30.34 15.89
C SER A 161 6.54 -30.06 16.14
N ILE A 162 5.91 -29.28 15.27
CA ILE A 162 4.49 -28.91 15.41
C ILE A 162 3.57 -29.67 14.44
N ASN A 163 4.15 -30.42 13.49
CA ASN A 163 3.44 -31.26 12.52
C ASN A 163 2.31 -30.52 11.76
N ALA A 164 2.53 -29.24 11.40
CA ALA A 164 1.57 -28.40 10.71
C ALA A 164 1.17 -28.96 9.34
N GLN A 165 2.08 -29.65 8.64
CA GLN A 165 1.79 -30.34 7.38
C GLN A 165 0.73 -31.45 7.54
N LYS A 166 0.67 -32.09 8.71
CA LYS A 166 -0.29 -33.17 9.03
C LYS A 166 -1.60 -32.66 9.65
N GLY A 167 -1.84 -31.35 9.61
CA GLY A 167 -3.07 -30.72 10.12
C GLY A 167 -3.07 -30.44 11.62
N ALA A 168 -1.96 -30.67 12.34
CA ALA A 168 -1.82 -30.18 13.71
C ALA A 168 -1.68 -28.65 13.73
N ASN A 169 -2.03 -28.01 14.86
CA ASN A 169 -1.89 -26.56 15.04
C ASN A 169 -2.61 -25.70 13.99
N ASN A 170 -3.70 -26.22 13.40
CA ASN A 170 -4.50 -25.50 12.41
C ASN A 170 -5.06 -24.17 12.92
N GLU A 171 -5.36 -24.06 14.22
CA GLU A 171 -5.83 -22.80 14.81
C GLU A 171 -4.77 -21.70 14.69
N TYR A 172 -3.51 -22.02 15.00
CA TYR A 172 -2.40 -21.08 14.84
C TYR A 172 -2.21 -20.68 13.37
N VAL A 173 -2.19 -21.65 12.45
CA VAL A 173 -2.03 -21.39 11.01
C VAL A 173 -3.14 -20.46 10.51
N ARG A 174 -4.40 -20.73 10.87
CA ARG A 174 -5.55 -19.88 10.50
C ARG A 174 -5.47 -18.49 11.14
N ALA A 175 -5.01 -18.41 12.40
CA ALA A 175 -4.83 -17.12 13.07
C ALA A 175 -3.79 -16.25 12.36
N VAL A 176 -2.66 -16.83 11.94
CA VAL A 176 -1.62 -16.13 11.18
C VAL A 176 -2.13 -15.69 9.80
N GLU A 177 -2.88 -16.53 9.10
CA GLU A 177 -3.50 -16.17 7.82
C GLU A 177 -4.48 -15.00 7.98
N ARG A 178 -5.34 -15.06 9.01
CA ARG A 178 -6.29 -14.00 9.31
C ARG A 178 -5.59 -12.69 9.68
N LEU A 179 -4.55 -12.74 10.52
CA LEU A 179 -3.77 -11.55 10.88
C LEU A 179 -3.06 -10.95 9.66
N SER A 180 -2.53 -11.79 8.77
CA SER A 180 -1.88 -11.34 7.54
C SER A 180 -2.85 -10.61 6.62
N ALA A 181 -4.07 -11.13 6.48
CA ALA A 181 -5.14 -10.47 5.74
C ALA A 181 -5.53 -9.13 6.37
N ILE A 182 -5.73 -9.08 7.70
CA ILE A 182 -6.04 -7.84 8.42
C ILE A 182 -4.95 -6.78 8.25
N ILE A 183 -3.67 -7.17 8.28
CA ILE A 183 -2.55 -6.23 8.10
C ILE A 183 -2.55 -5.68 6.67
N TRP A 184 -2.81 -6.52 5.68
CA TRP A 184 -2.90 -6.11 4.27
C TRP A 184 -4.09 -5.19 4.01
N ASP A 185 -5.26 -5.55 4.54
CA ASP A 185 -6.48 -4.76 4.46
C ASP A 185 -6.32 -3.44 5.23
N TYR A 186 -5.59 -3.45 6.35
CA TYR A 186 -5.23 -2.23 7.05
C TYR A 186 -4.41 -1.32 6.15
N GLU A 187 -3.39 -1.78 5.44
CA GLU A 187 -2.62 -0.88 4.54
C GLU A 187 -3.47 -0.28 3.41
N SER A 188 -4.47 -1.02 2.91
CA SER A 188 -5.40 -0.55 1.87
C SER A 188 -6.59 0.25 2.42
N GLN A 189 -6.78 0.32 3.74
CA GLN A 189 -7.88 1.08 4.33
C GLN A 189 -7.56 2.58 4.38
N HIS A 190 -8.36 3.36 3.67
CA HIS A 190 -8.32 4.82 3.72
C HIS A 190 -9.32 5.39 4.73
N GLY A 191 -8.98 6.52 5.36
CA GLY A 191 -9.78 7.12 6.42
C GLY A 191 -9.87 6.28 7.72
N PHE A 192 -10.59 6.80 8.72
CA PHE A 192 -10.90 6.16 10.02
C PHE A 192 -9.70 5.77 10.93
N GLY A 193 -8.48 6.24 10.64
CA GLY A 193 -7.29 6.03 11.47
C GLY A 193 -6.43 7.29 11.61
N PRO A 194 -5.59 7.40 12.66
CA PRO A 194 -4.66 8.53 12.80
C PRO A 194 -3.76 8.65 11.56
N ARG A 195 -3.67 9.86 11.00
CA ARG A 195 -2.85 10.18 9.79
C ARG A 195 -3.32 9.53 8.48
N ARG A 196 -4.56 9.03 8.42
CA ARG A 196 -5.17 8.52 7.18
C ARG A 196 -6.24 9.48 6.71
N LEU A 197 -6.03 10.03 5.52
CA LEU A 197 -6.89 11.04 4.91
C LEU A 197 -8.08 10.36 4.22
N LEU A 198 -9.27 10.94 4.35
CA LEU A 198 -10.47 10.52 3.60
C LEU A 198 -10.29 10.86 2.11
N GLU A 199 -9.46 11.85 1.82
CA GLU A 199 -9.11 12.34 0.49
C GLU A 199 -8.36 11.30 -0.34
N THR A 200 -7.53 10.45 0.27
CA THR A 200 -6.86 9.37 -0.48
C THR A 200 -7.83 8.26 -0.86
N ASN A 201 -8.82 7.95 -0.01
CA ASN A 201 -9.91 7.04 -0.35
C ASN A 201 -10.68 7.54 -1.58
N LEU A 202 -11.02 8.83 -1.55
CA LEU A 202 -11.76 9.46 -2.62
C LEU A 202 -10.96 9.47 -3.92
N LEU A 203 -9.64 9.67 -3.83
CA LEU A 203 -8.76 9.64 -4.99
C LEU A 203 -8.65 8.24 -5.62
N GLU A 204 -8.52 7.18 -4.81
CA GLU A 204 -8.52 5.80 -5.32
C GLU A 204 -9.88 5.44 -5.93
N CYS A 205 -10.98 5.76 -5.26
CA CYS A 205 -12.33 5.57 -5.81
C CYS A 205 -12.52 6.30 -7.14
N LEU A 206 -12.06 7.55 -7.25
CA LEU A 206 -12.12 8.30 -8.51
C LEU A 206 -11.26 7.67 -9.60
N ASN A 207 -10.09 7.12 -9.24
CA ASN A 207 -9.23 6.43 -10.19
C ASN A 207 -9.92 5.16 -10.73
N ASP A 208 -10.48 4.34 -9.84
CA ASP A 208 -11.21 3.12 -10.21
C ASP A 208 -12.43 3.43 -11.09
N TRP A 209 -13.19 4.47 -10.74
CA TRP A 209 -14.35 4.90 -11.55
C TRP A 209 -13.93 5.42 -12.92
N SER A 210 -12.82 6.17 -12.99
CA SER A 210 -12.28 6.65 -14.27
C SER A 210 -11.87 5.48 -15.17
N ASP A 211 -11.21 4.47 -14.60
CA ASP A 211 -10.80 3.25 -15.29
C ASP A 211 -12.01 2.45 -15.83
N ILE A 212 -13.08 2.34 -15.04
CA ILE A 212 -14.33 1.67 -15.44
C ILE A 212 -15.03 2.42 -16.57
N LEU A 213 -15.08 3.76 -16.49
CA LEU A 213 -15.65 4.62 -17.52
C LEU A 213 -14.87 4.52 -18.83
N ASP A 214 -13.55 4.52 -18.77
CA ASP A 214 -12.67 4.36 -19.94
C ASP A 214 -12.89 3.01 -20.63
N ARG A 215 -13.15 1.96 -19.84
CA ARG A 215 -13.46 0.61 -20.35
C ARG A 215 -14.91 0.43 -20.80
N ARG A 216 -15.76 1.45 -20.63
CA ARG A 216 -17.23 1.40 -20.87
C ARG A 216 -17.92 0.24 -20.14
N SER A 217 -17.41 -0.11 -18.96
CA SER A 217 -17.99 -1.16 -18.13
C SER A 217 -19.11 -0.61 -17.25
N CYS A 218 -20.05 -1.46 -16.86
CA CYS A 218 -21.04 -1.12 -15.83
C CYS A 218 -20.42 -1.28 -14.44
N CYS A 219 -20.70 -0.34 -13.55
CA CYS A 219 -20.31 -0.42 -12.13
C CYS A 219 -21.51 -0.06 -11.26
N ASP A 220 -21.84 -0.98 -10.37
CA ASP A 220 -22.86 -0.76 -9.34
C ASP A 220 -22.16 -0.27 -8.08
N ILE A 221 -22.52 0.94 -7.64
CA ILE A 221 -21.94 1.57 -6.44
C ILE A 221 -22.94 1.38 -5.29
N ILE A 222 -22.54 0.65 -4.26
CA ILE A 222 -23.34 0.45 -3.05
C ILE A 222 -22.81 1.38 -1.96
N TYR A 223 -23.62 2.36 -1.57
CA TYR A 223 -23.29 3.29 -0.49
C TYR A 223 -23.80 2.75 0.86
N PHE A 224 -22.90 2.62 1.83
CA PHE A 224 -23.25 2.28 3.21
C PHE A 224 -23.10 3.52 4.10
N ASP A 225 -24.21 3.99 4.66
CA ASP A 225 -24.21 5.05 5.67
C ASP A 225 -23.82 4.46 7.03
N PHE A 226 -22.52 4.52 7.36
CA PHE A 226 -21.97 4.04 8.63
C PHE A 226 -22.05 5.07 9.77
N ALA A 227 -22.83 6.15 9.63
CA ALA A 227 -22.92 7.22 10.65
C ALA A 227 -23.42 6.76 12.04
N LYS A 228 -23.89 5.51 12.18
CA LYS A 228 -24.37 4.94 13.45
C LYS A 228 -23.57 3.72 13.97
N ALA A 229 -22.47 3.32 13.34
CA ALA A 229 -21.96 1.96 13.49
C ALA A 229 -20.84 1.70 14.53
N PHE A 230 -20.24 2.72 15.18
CA PHE A 230 -18.98 2.52 15.91
C PHE A 230 -18.91 3.05 17.36
N ASP A 231 -20.01 2.99 18.12
CA ASP A 231 -19.96 3.34 19.55
C ASP A 231 -19.51 2.17 20.44
N ARG A 232 -19.83 0.92 20.06
CA ARG A 232 -19.52 -0.28 20.83
C ARG A 232 -19.62 -1.54 19.99
N VAL A 233 -18.63 -2.44 20.09
CA VAL A 233 -18.70 -3.76 19.45
C VAL A 233 -19.08 -4.79 20.51
N ARG A 234 -20.10 -5.60 20.24
CA ARG A 234 -20.54 -6.69 21.13
C ARG A 234 -20.29 -8.04 20.45
N VAL A 235 -19.55 -8.91 21.13
CA VAL A 235 -19.34 -10.31 20.72
C VAL A 235 -19.89 -11.19 21.83
N ASN A 236 -20.96 -11.94 21.53
CA ASN A 236 -21.72 -12.75 22.49
C ASN A 236 -22.25 -11.91 23.69
N THR A 237 -21.83 -12.25 24.90
CA THR A 237 -22.20 -11.55 26.15
C THR A 237 -21.24 -10.41 26.51
N SER A 238 -20.09 -10.30 25.83
CA SER A 238 -19.06 -9.32 26.13
C SER A 238 -19.14 -8.13 25.18
N SER A 239 -19.06 -6.91 25.72
CA SER A 239 -19.10 -5.68 24.94
C SER A 239 -17.85 -4.85 25.22
N SER A 240 -17.27 -4.24 24.17
CA SER A 240 -16.09 -3.40 24.29
C SER A 240 -16.32 -2.17 25.17
N SER A 241 -15.24 -1.52 25.60
CA SER A 241 -15.32 -0.14 26.10
C SER A 241 -15.77 0.80 24.99
N VAL A 242 -16.43 1.89 25.37
CA VAL A 242 -16.82 2.96 24.44
C VAL A 242 -15.55 3.70 24.02
N LEU A 243 -15.25 3.69 22.72
CA LEU A 243 -14.15 4.46 22.16
C LEU A 243 -14.73 5.68 21.46
N GLN A 244 -14.40 6.87 21.94
CA GLN A 244 -14.86 8.11 21.31
C GLN A 244 -14.16 8.25 19.94
N ALA A 245 -14.93 8.14 18.85
CA ALA A 245 -14.42 8.34 17.50
C ALA A 245 -13.83 9.75 17.37
N ARG A 246 -12.52 9.83 17.09
CA ARG A 246 -11.80 11.10 16.92
C ARG A 246 -11.89 11.66 15.49
N SER A 247 -12.57 10.94 14.61
CA SER A 247 -12.85 11.28 13.22
C SER A 247 -14.26 10.79 12.88
N GLY A 248 -15.10 11.67 12.35
CA GLY A 248 -16.47 11.36 11.93
C GLY A 248 -16.62 11.35 10.42
N VAL A 249 -17.64 10.65 9.93
CA VAL A 249 -18.16 10.82 8.56
C VAL A 249 -19.00 12.10 8.56
N PRO A 250 -18.87 13.00 7.57
CA PRO A 250 -19.76 14.15 7.47
C PRO A 250 -21.22 13.70 7.48
N GLN A 251 -22.06 14.40 8.24
CA GLN A 251 -23.46 14.06 8.40
C GLN A 251 -24.22 14.46 7.12
N GLY A 252 -24.67 13.47 6.35
CA GLY A 252 -25.26 13.68 5.01
C GLY A 252 -24.42 13.03 3.91
N GLY A 253 -25.04 12.75 2.76
CA GLY A 253 -24.36 12.06 1.66
C GLY A 253 -23.08 12.80 1.25
N VAL A 254 -21.95 12.07 1.21
CA VAL A 254 -20.60 12.63 0.90
C VAL A 254 -20.54 13.29 -0.49
N LEU A 255 -21.47 12.93 -1.38
CA LEU A 255 -21.61 13.53 -2.69
C LEU A 255 -22.11 14.98 -2.63
N SER A 256 -22.95 15.35 -1.67
CA SER A 256 -23.52 16.70 -1.58
C SER A 256 -22.47 17.76 -1.31
N PRO A 257 -21.53 17.59 -0.35
CA PRO A 257 -20.39 18.49 -0.19
C PRO A 257 -19.50 18.58 -1.43
N ILE A 258 -19.22 17.45 -2.10
CA ILE A 258 -18.37 17.43 -3.31
C ILE A 258 -19.04 18.18 -4.45
N LEU A 259 -20.32 17.92 -4.69
CA LEU A 259 -21.12 18.63 -5.69
C LEU A 259 -21.25 20.12 -5.32
N PHE A 260 -21.51 20.44 -4.06
CA PHE A 260 -21.56 21.82 -3.59
C PHE A 260 -20.24 22.54 -3.87
N LEU A 261 -19.11 21.96 -3.49
CA LEU A 261 -17.77 22.52 -3.76
C LEU A 261 -17.51 22.69 -5.26
N LEU A 262 -17.84 21.69 -6.09
CA LEU A 262 -17.72 21.78 -7.55
C LEU A 262 -18.56 22.92 -8.11
N PHE A 263 -19.85 22.99 -7.75
CA PHE A 263 -20.78 24.01 -8.26
C PHE A 263 -20.50 25.42 -7.73
N THR A 264 -19.96 25.55 -6.52
CA THR A 264 -19.72 26.86 -5.89
C THR A 264 -18.28 27.36 -6.03
N SER A 265 -17.35 26.53 -6.52
CA SER A 265 -15.95 26.91 -6.75
C SER A 265 -15.79 28.11 -7.70
N GLU A 266 -16.55 28.16 -8.79
CA GLU A 266 -16.51 29.29 -9.74
C GLU A 266 -17.04 30.59 -9.11
N VAL A 267 -18.03 30.49 -8.22
CA VAL A 267 -18.60 31.63 -7.49
C VAL A 267 -17.56 32.24 -6.55
N LEU A 268 -16.74 31.41 -5.90
CA LEU A 268 -15.68 31.87 -5.01
C LEU A 268 -14.59 32.65 -5.76
N GLU A 269 -14.15 32.17 -6.93
CA GLU A 269 -13.21 32.90 -7.78
C GLU A 269 -13.77 34.27 -8.21
N LEU A 270 -15.07 34.31 -8.54
CA LEU A 270 -15.74 35.55 -8.96
C LEU A 270 -15.85 36.55 -7.81
N MET A 271 -16.14 36.08 -6.59
CA MET A 271 -16.20 36.91 -5.39
C MET A 271 -14.81 37.47 -5.02
N GLN A 272 -13.77 36.63 -5.02
CA GLN A 272 -12.40 37.06 -4.73
C GLN A 272 -11.86 38.07 -5.75
N ARG A 273 -12.19 37.91 -7.04
CA ARG A 273 -11.82 38.86 -8.10
C ARG A 273 -12.48 40.24 -7.93
N ASN A 274 -13.61 40.32 -7.23
CA ASN A 274 -14.30 41.57 -6.92
C ASN A 274 -14.02 42.05 -5.47
N GLU A 275 -12.87 41.64 -4.89
CA GLU A 275 -12.41 42.02 -3.55
C GLU A 275 -13.35 41.64 -2.39
N VAL A 276 -14.30 40.72 -2.61
CA VAL A 276 -15.19 40.20 -1.57
C VAL A 276 -14.47 39.10 -0.80
N ARG A 277 -14.26 39.29 0.51
CA ARG A 277 -13.62 38.28 1.35
C ARG A 277 -14.64 37.19 1.67
N CYS A 278 -14.26 35.96 1.37
CA CYS A 278 -15.11 34.80 1.58
C CYS A 278 -14.27 33.55 1.85
N MET A 279 -14.82 32.63 2.63
CA MET A 279 -14.27 31.30 2.92
C MET A 279 -15.29 30.23 2.56
N GLN A 280 -14.85 29.19 1.86
CA GLN A 280 -15.69 28.06 1.46
C GLN A 280 -15.41 26.85 2.36
N TYR A 281 -16.49 26.28 2.89
CA TYR A 281 -16.51 25.05 3.67
C TYR A 281 -17.20 23.95 2.86
N ALA A 282 -17.21 22.73 3.40
CA ALA A 282 -17.73 21.55 2.72
C ALA A 282 -19.22 21.70 2.29
N ASP A 283 -20.00 22.47 3.04
CA ASP A 283 -21.45 22.62 2.90
C ASP A 283 -21.93 24.08 2.89
N ASP A 284 -21.03 25.06 3.06
CA ASP A 284 -21.39 26.48 3.16
C ASP A 284 -20.32 27.43 2.62
N VAL A 285 -20.70 28.66 2.26
CA VAL A 285 -19.78 29.75 1.88
C VAL A 285 -20.03 30.95 2.80
N LYS A 286 -19.01 31.29 3.59
CA LYS A 286 -19.06 32.42 4.52
C LYS A 286 -18.43 33.66 3.91
N ILE A 287 -19.23 34.71 3.73
CA ILE A 287 -18.80 36.02 3.25
C ILE A 287 -18.59 36.94 4.46
N TYR A 288 -17.54 37.78 4.45
CA TYR A 288 -17.22 38.71 5.53
C TYR A 288 -16.49 39.97 5.06
#